data_AF-A0A1B6IM09-F1
#
_entry.id   AF-A0A1B6IM09-F1
#
_cell.length_a   1.000
_cell.length_b   1.000
_cell.length_c   1.000
_cell.angle_alpha   90.00
_cell.angle_beta   90.00
_cell.angle_gamma   90.00
#
_symmetry.space_group_name_H-M   'P 1'
#
loop_
_entity.id
_entity.type
_entity.pdbx_description
1 polymer ?
#
loop_
_entity_poly.entity_id
_entity_poly.type
_entity_poly.pdbx_seq_one_letter_code
_entity_poly.pdbx_strand_id
1 'polypeptide(L)'
;GCEALGYIRTKYANSSNFPDIEYIFVPASLALDSGSSLRKTMEITDDLYNAVWKDVGGKDAWTVWPMLLYPKSTGFVRLASTNPLKPPKIIANFLTEKIDVDVMAEALQTVVELSKTRAFQKFGSKLHDVPIPGCAQFPFGSLDYWGCSARYITTQLHHQCCTNKMGPSTDPGAVVDPSLRVYGVSGLRVIDTSVMPVITGGHTMATAYMIAEKGSDLIKEMWLSQRFFK
;
A
#
# COMPACT_ATOMS: atom_id res chain seq x y z
N GLY A 1 -11.98 -14.55 -2.94
CA GLY A 1 -10.91 -13.92 -2.14
C GLY A 1 -9.99 -13.19 -3.10
N CYS A 2 -8.69 -13.10 -2.80
CA CYS A 2 -7.70 -12.89 -3.87
C CYS A 2 -7.55 -14.21 -4.64
N GLU A 3 -7.68 -14.18 -5.96
CA GLU A 3 -7.62 -15.39 -6.81
C GLU A 3 -6.28 -15.55 -7.51
N ALA A 4 -5.57 -14.44 -7.75
CA ALA A 4 -4.26 -14.44 -8.38
C ALA A 4 -3.47 -13.18 -8.03
N LEU A 5 -2.15 -13.28 -8.13
CA LEU A 5 -1.21 -12.17 -8.08
C LEU A 5 -0.49 -12.06 -9.42
N GLY A 6 -0.30 -10.82 -9.89
CA GLY A 6 0.52 -10.51 -11.06
C GLY A 6 1.53 -9.43 -10.71
N TYR A 7 2.68 -9.43 -11.36
CA TYR A 7 3.68 -8.39 -11.17
C TYR A 7 4.01 -7.77 -12.51
N ILE A 8 3.93 -6.45 -12.59
CA ILE A 8 4.26 -5.72 -13.82
C ILE A 8 5.30 -4.64 -13.55
N ARG A 9 5.88 -4.18 -14.65
CA ARG A 9 6.81 -3.07 -14.66
C ARG A 9 6.21 -1.94 -15.47
N THR A 10 5.97 -0.80 -14.84
CA THR A 10 5.62 0.43 -15.56
C THR A 10 6.86 1.03 -16.21
N LYS A 11 6.68 1.97 -17.14
CA LYS A 11 7.81 2.70 -17.75
C LYS A 11 8.60 3.56 -16.75
N TYR A 12 8.07 3.76 -15.54
CA TYR A 12 8.70 4.54 -14.47
C TYR A 12 9.55 3.70 -13.52
N ALA A 13 9.46 2.37 -13.62
CA ALA A 13 10.31 1.49 -12.84
C ALA A 13 11.78 1.82 -13.10
N ASN A 14 12.58 1.87 -12.02
CA ASN A 14 14.00 2.16 -12.14
C ASN A 14 14.72 1.04 -12.93
N SER A 15 15.99 1.27 -13.29
CA SER A 15 16.82 0.37 -14.11
C SER A 15 17.07 -1.04 -13.54
N SER A 16 16.52 -1.38 -12.38
CA SER A 16 16.56 -2.72 -11.82
C SER A 16 15.46 -3.61 -12.44
N ASN A 17 15.73 -4.90 -12.60
CA ASN A 17 14.82 -5.87 -13.22
C ASN A 17 13.60 -6.23 -12.33
N PHE A 18 13.18 -5.37 -11.40
CA PHE A 18 12.11 -5.64 -10.45
C PHE A 18 10.79 -4.94 -10.83
N PRO A 19 9.63 -5.55 -10.55
CA PRO A 19 8.32 -4.92 -10.76
C PRO A 19 8.09 -3.78 -9.76
N ASP A 20 7.35 -2.75 -10.15
CA ASP A 20 6.95 -1.62 -9.31
C ASP A 20 5.45 -1.64 -8.95
N ILE A 21 4.68 -2.56 -9.55
CA ILE A 21 3.27 -2.82 -9.26
C ILE A 21 3.04 -4.31 -9.02
N GLU A 22 2.24 -4.60 -7.99
CA GLU A 22 1.57 -5.88 -7.82
C GLU A 22 0.08 -5.73 -8.17
N TYR A 23 -0.45 -6.66 -8.96
CA TYR A 23 -1.86 -6.80 -9.28
C TYR A 23 -2.49 -7.88 -8.43
N ILE A 24 -3.50 -7.50 -7.67
CA ILE A 24 -4.29 -8.41 -6.85
C ILE A 24 -5.63 -8.62 -7.56
N PHE A 25 -5.86 -9.84 -8.06
CA PHE A 25 -7.09 -10.18 -8.79
C PHE A 25 -8.18 -10.58 -7.81
N VAL A 26 -9.31 -9.88 -7.87
CA VAL A 26 -10.45 -10.08 -6.97
C VAL A 26 -11.72 -10.33 -7.82
N PRO A 27 -12.49 -11.40 -7.58
CA PRO A 27 -13.71 -11.73 -8.31
C PRO A 27 -14.89 -11.01 -7.67
N ALA A 28 -14.74 -9.70 -7.46
CA ALA A 28 -15.73 -8.84 -6.86
C ALA A 28 -15.56 -7.41 -7.37
N SER A 29 -16.59 -6.60 -7.18
CA SER A 29 -16.54 -5.14 -7.31
C SER A 29 -17.09 -4.48 -6.05
N LEU A 30 -16.96 -3.16 -5.95
CA LEU A 30 -17.58 -2.36 -4.90
C LEU A 30 -19.12 -2.54 -4.83
N ALA A 31 -19.76 -3.01 -5.91
CA ALA A 31 -21.20 -3.22 -5.98
C ALA A 31 -21.65 -4.62 -5.49
N LEU A 32 -20.72 -5.51 -5.13
CA LEU A 32 -21.00 -6.92 -4.79
C LEU A 32 -22.12 -7.06 -3.74
N ASP A 33 -22.05 -6.26 -2.69
CA ASP A 33 -22.94 -6.34 -1.53
C ASP A 33 -24.00 -5.21 -1.52
N SER A 34 -24.24 -4.62 -2.70
CA SER A 34 -25.15 -3.49 -2.89
C SER A 34 -24.83 -2.28 -2.01
N GLY A 35 -23.54 -2.08 -1.68
CA GLY A 35 -23.05 -0.92 -0.95
C GLY A 35 -23.26 -1.03 0.55
N SER A 36 -23.25 -2.26 1.08
CA SER A 36 -23.47 -2.51 2.51
C SER A 36 -22.17 -2.40 3.31
N SER A 37 -21.30 -3.40 3.27
CA SER A 37 -20.10 -3.50 4.10
C SER A 37 -18.84 -3.06 3.35
N LEU A 38 -18.64 -3.55 2.14
CA LEU A 38 -17.38 -3.40 1.40
C LEU A 38 -17.05 -1.92 1.13
N ARG A 39 -18.03 -1.14 0.68
CA ARG A 39 -17.83 0.30 0.44
C ARG A 39 -17.41 1.04 1.71
N LYS A 40 -17.95 0.65 2.88
CA LYS A 40 -17.68 1.30 4.17
C LYS A 40 -16.28 0.96 4.65
N THR A 41 -15.87 -0.31 4.49
CA THR A 41 -14.49 -0.74 4.77
C THR A 41 -13.48 -0.01 3.91
N MET A 42 -13.83 0.33 2.67
CA MET A 42 -12.98 1.11 1.76
C MET A 42 -13.18 2.63 1.90
N GLU A 43 -13.98 3.10 2.87
CA GLU A 43 -14.29 4.51 3.10
C GLU A 43 -14.85 5.26 1.87
N ILE A 44 -15.52 4.54 0.98
CA ILE A 44 -16.22 5.12 -0.17
C ILE A 44 -17.51 5.79 0.29
N THR A 45 -17.64 7.08 0.02
CA THR A 45 -18.80 7.89 0.41
C THR A 45 -20.08 7.42 -0.28
N ASP A 46 -21.22 7.67 0.35
CA ASP A 46 -22.55 7.34 -0.20
C ASP A 46 -22.77 8.00 -1.56
N ASP A 47 -22.37 9.28 -1.70
CA ASP A 47 -22.51 10.03 -2.94
C ASP A 47 -21.69 9.41 -4.09
N LEU A 48 -20.43 9.07 -3.82
CA LEU A 48 -19.57 8.43 -4.81
C LEU A 48 -20.07 7.03 -5.17
N TYR A 49 -20.51 6.26 -4.18
CA TYR A 49 -21.09 4.93 -4.41
C TYR A 49 -22.34 5.01 -5.28
N ASN A 50 -23.26 5.92 -4.95
CA ASN A 50 -24.51 6.09 -5.65
C ASN A 50 -24.32 6.58 -7.09
N ALA A 51 -23.34 7.45 -7.31
CA ALA A 51 -23.04 7.96 -8.64
C ALA A 51 -22.41 6.91 -9.57
N VAL A 52 -21.62 5.97 -9.03
CA VAL A 52 -20.79 5.08 -9.84
C VAL A 52 -21.25 3.63 -9.81
N TRP A 53 -21.55 3.05 -8.64
CA TRP A 53 -21.71 1.59 -8.50
C TRP A 53 -23.14 1.10 -8.21
N LYS A 54 -24.06 1.98 -7.81
CA LYS A 54 -25.43 1.59 -7.42
C LYS A 54 -26.17 0.77 -8.48
N ASP A 55 -26.06 1.15 -9.76
CA ASP A 55 -26.84 0.54 -10.85
C ASP A 55 -26.22 -0.76 -11.41
N VAL A 56 -25.08 -1.19 -10.85
CA VAL A 56 -24.41 -2.45 -11.22
C VAL A 56 -24.42 -3.48 -10.09
N GLY A 57 -25.18 -3.22 -9.01
CA GLY A 57 -25.39 -4.17 -7.93
C GLY A 57 -25.95 -5.52 -8.42
N GLY A 58 -25.47 -6.61 -7.84
CA GLY A 58 -25.92 -7.98 -8.16
C GLY A 58 -25.44 -8.54 -9.49
N LYS A 59 -24.58 -7.83 -10.23
CA LYS A 59 -23.93 -8.33 -11.45
C LYS A 59 -22.60 -9.01 -11.12
N ASP A 60 -22.28 -10.07 -11.85
CA ASP A 60 -20.95 -10.69 -11.80
C ASP A 60 -19.89 -9.68 -12.24
N ALA A 61 -18.84 -9.52 -11.43
CA ALA A 61 -17.79 -8.56 -11.66
C ALA A 61 -16.44 -9.06 -11.15
N TRP A 62 -15.38 -8.51 -11.72
CA TRP A 62 -14.01 -8.70 -11.26
C TRP A 62 -13.33 -7.33 -11.19
N THR A 63 -12.34 -7.21 -10.32
CA THR A 63 -11.50 -6.03 -10.18
C THR A 63 -10.04 -6.48 -10.03
N VAL A 64 -9.11 -5.69 -10.55
CA VAL A 64 -7.69 -5.81 -10.22
C VAL A 64 -7.29 -4.61 -9.38
N TRP A 65 -6.72 -4.86 -8.21
CA TRP A 65 -6.20 -3.81 -7.35
C TRP A 65 -4.69 -3.66 -7.61
N PRO A 66 -4.26 -2.55 -8.24
CA PRO A 66 -2.85 -2.22 -8.31
C PRO A 66 -2.33 -1.77 -6.94
N MET A 67 -1.32 -2.46 -6.44
CA MET A 67 -0.55 -2.04 -5.27
C MET A 67 0.79 -1.46 -5.74
N LEU A 68 1.01 -0.19 -5.39
CA LEU A 68 2.29 0.48 -5.61
C LEU A 68 3.33 -0.05 -4.62
N LEU A 69 4.36 -0.74 -5.13
CA LEU A 69 5.34 -1.44 -4.29
C LEU A 69 6.38 -0.52 -3.65
N TYR A 70 6.70 0.59 -4.33
CA TYR A 70 7.77 1.50 -3.91
C TYR A 70 7.30 2.97 -3.92
N PRO A 71 6.28 3.33 -3.13
CA PRO A 71 5.77 4.70 -3.07
C PRO A 71 6.87 5.69 -2.69
N LYS A 72 6.84 6.86 -3.32
CA LYS A 72 7.71 8.01 -2.97
C LYS A 72 7.07 8.93 -1.95
N SER A 73 5.74 8.98 -1.94
CA SER A 73 4.98 9.71 -0.92
C SER A 73 5.26 9.11 0.46
N THR A 74 5.57 9.97 1.42
CA THR A 74 5.86 9.58 2.81
C THR A 74 4.99 10.33 3.80
N GLY A 75 4.62 9.63 4.86
CA GLY A 75 3.80 10.15 5.95
C GLY A 75 4.56 10.22 7.27
N PHE A 76 3.84 10.56 8.32
CA PHE A 76 4.37 10.53 9.69
C PHE A 76 3.28 10.15 10.69
N VAL A 77 3.74 9.66 11.84
CA VAL A 77 2.91 9.42 13.03
C VAL A 77 3.46 10.28 14.16
N ARG A 78 2.59 11.01 14.84
CA ARG A 78 2.98 11.83 16.02
C ARG A 78 1.95 11.74 17.12
N LEU A 79 2.41 11.87 18.36
CA LEU A 79 1.51 11.95 19.50
C LEU A 79 0.60 13.18 19.37
N ALA A 80 -0.70 12.98 19.64
CA ALA A 80 -1.68 14.06 19.70
C ALA A 80 -1.77 14.69 21.10
N SER A 81 -1.32 13.94 22.11
CA SER A 81 -1.45 14.26 23.53
C SER A 81 -0.39 13.48 24.32
N THR A 82 -0.12 13.90 25.55
CA THR A 82 0.69 13.15 26.52
C THR A 82 -0.05 11.95 27.12
N ASN A 83 -1.38 11.86 26.96
CA ASN A 83 -2.15 10.69 27.37
C ASN A 83 -1.97 9.56 26.33
N PRO A 84 -1.36 8.42 26.68
CA PRO A 84 -1.09 7.32 25.75
C PRO A 84 -2.35 6.60 25.26
N LEU A 85 -3.50 6.81 25.91
CA LEU A 85 -4.79 6.26 25.49
C LEU A 85 -5.48 7.10 24.41
N LYS A 86 -4.97 8.29 24.10
CA LYS A 86 -5.50 9.10 22.99
C LYS A 86 -4.87 8.64 21.67
N PRO A 87 -5.68 8.45 20.60
CA PRO A 87 -5.16 8.11 19.29
C PRO A 87 -4.10 9.11 18.81
N PRO A 88 -3.00 8.62 18.19
CA PRO A 88 -2.01 9.50 17.59
C PRO A 88 -2.57 10.20 16.35
N LYS A 89 -1.87 11.24 15.88
CA LYS A 89 -2.11 11.80 14.55
C LYS A 89 -1.31 10.98 13.54
N ILE A 90 -2.02 10.35 12.61
CA ILE A 90 -1.44 9.59 11.50
C ILE A 90 -1.72 10.37 10.22
N ILE A 91 -0.67 10.79 9.53
CA ILE A 91 -0.77 11.52 8.27
C ILE A 91 -0.03 10.69 7.22
N ALA A 92 -0.77 10.00 6.35
CA ALA A 92 -0.20 9.08 5.36
C ALA A 92 0.36 9.79 4.11
N ASN A 93 -0.19 10.95 3.75
CA ASN A 93 0.16 11.69 2.53
C ASN A 93 0.12 10.84 1.26
N PHE A 94 -0.86 9.94 1.12
CA PHE A 94 -0.95 9.11 -0.08
C PHE A 94 -1.00 9.97 -1.35
N LEU A 95 -0.21 9.57 -2.35
CA LEU A 95 -0.22 10.16 -3.69
C LEU A 95 0.13 11.66 -3.72
N THR A 96 0.87 12.19 -2.73
CA THR A 96 1.38 13.57 -2.78
C THR A 96 2.48 13.73 -3.82
N GLU A 97 3.29 12.70 -4.03
CA GLU A 97 4.31 12.68 -5.07
C GLU A 97 3.67 12.35 -6.43
N LYS A 98 3.96 13.17 -7.44
CA LYS A 98 3.39 13.01 -8.79
C LYS A 98 3.71 11.64 -9.39
N ILE A 99 4.93 11.15 -9.16
CA ILE A 99 5.38 9.87 -9.71
C ILE A 99 4.53 8.69 -9.25
N ASP A 100 4.03 8.71 -8.00
CA ASP A 100 3.15 7.64 -7.49
C ASP A 100 1.82 7.61 -8.26
N VAL A 101 1.29 8.78 -8.61
CA VAL A 101 0.07 8.90 -9.42
C VAL A 101 0.30 8.46 -10.86
N ASP A 102 1.43 8.85 -11.45
CA ASP A 102 1.77 8.50 -12.82
C ASP A 102 1.93 6.97 -12.98
N VAL A 103 2.60 6.30 -12.02
CA VAL A 103 2.73 4.85 -11.98
C VAL A 103 1.37 4.18 -11.85
N MET A 104 0.52 4.65 -10.92
CA MET A 104 -0.83 4.11 -10.71
C MET A 104 -1.73 4.30 -11.94
N ALA A 105 -1.64 5.44 -12.62
CA ALA A 105 -2.40 5.71 -13.85
C ALA A 105 -2.04 4.74 -14.98
N GLU A 106 -0.74 4.46 -15.16
CA GLU A 106 -0.27 3.47 -16.14
C GLU A 106 -0.68 2.04 -15.78
N ALA A 107 -0.64 1.70 -14.49
CA ALA A 107 -1.13 0.43 -13.99
C ALA A 107 -2.63 0.24 -14.30
N LEU A 108 -3.47 1.24 -14.00
CA LEU A 108 -4.90 1.20 -14.31
C LEU A 108 -5.15 1.07 -15.82
N GLN A 109 -4.43 1.81 -16.66
CA GLN A 109 -4.51 1.67 -18.11
C GLN A 109 -4.17 0.24 -18.57
N THR A 110 -3.15 -0.37 -17.97
CA THR A 110 -2.73 -1.74 -18.29
C THR A 110 -3.80 -2.76 -17.87
N VAL A 111 -4.50 -2.55 -16.75
CA VAL A 111 -5.65 -3.39 -16.36
C VAL A 111 -6.79 -3.29 -17.38
N VAL A 112 -7.04 -2.10 -17.93
CA VAL A 112 -8.02 -1.92 -19.02
C VAL A 112 -7.61 -2.70 -20.27
N GLU A 113 -6.33 -2.66 -20.67
CA GLU A 113 -5.85 -3.48 -21.80
C GLU A 113 -5.92 -4.98 -21.49
N LEU A 114 -5.64 -5.39 -20.26
CA LEU A 114 -5.79 -6.78 -19.82
C LEU A 114 -7.23 -7.28 -20.00
N SER A 115 -8.22 -6.44 -19.67
CA SER A 115 -9.64 -6.76 -19.84
C SER A 115 -10.04 -7.05 -21.29
N LYS A 116 -9.27 -6.53 -22.27
CA LYS A 116 -9.51 -6.71 -23.72
C LYS A 116 -8.86 -7.96 -24.29
N THR A 117 -8.02 -8.66 -23.51
CA THR A 117 -7.37 -9.88 -23.98
C THR A 117 -8.36 -11.01 -24.23
N ARG A 118 -8.00 -11.98 -25.08
CA ARG A 118 -8.84 -13.15 -25.39
C ARG A 118 -9.32 -13.91 -24.15
N ALA A 119 -8.47 -14.01 -23.12
CA ALA A 119 -8.81 -14.72 -21.89
C ALA A 119 -9.99 -14.07 -21.15
N PHE A 120 -9.98 -12.74 -21.00
CA PHE A 120 -11.07 -11.98 -20.37
C PHE A 120 -12.28 -11.83 -21.29
N GLN A 121 -12.06 -11.63 -22.59
CA GLN A 121 -13.14 -11.50 -23.58
C GLN A 121 -13.93 -12.78 -23.78
N LYS A 122 -13.36 -13.96 -23.48
CA LYS A 122 -14.11 -15.24 -23.44
C LYS A 122 -15.30 -15.19 -22.46
N PHE A 123 -15.21 -14.36 -21.41
CA PHE A 123 -16.26 -14.16 -20.42
C PHE A 123 -17.11 -12.90 -20.68
N GLY A 124 -16.93 -12.24 -21.83
CA GLY A 124 -17.66 -11.02 -22.16
C GLY A 124 -17.30 -9.83 -21.26
N SER A 125 -16.06 -9.78 -20.77
CA SER A 125 -15.59 -8.71 -19.89
C SER A 125 -15.81 -7.33 -20.50
N LYS A 126 -16.45 -6.44 -19.75
CA LYS A 126 -16.71 -5.04 -20.12
C LYS A 126 -16.22 -4.14 -19.01
N LEU A 127 -15.57 -3.04 -19.39
CA LEU A 127 -15.22 -2.00 -18.44
C LEU A 127 -16.50 -1.34 -17.92
N HIS A 128 -16.57 -1.12 -16.62
CA HIS A 128 -17.56 -0.24 -16.02
C HIS A 128 -17.19 1.20 -16.35
N ASP A 129 -17.92 1.81 -17.29
CA ASP A 129 -17.55 3.06 -17.95
C ASP A 129 -18.24 4.31 -17.37
N VAL A 130 -18.86 4.18 -16.20
CA VAL A 130 -19.40 5.33 -15.46
C VAL A 130 -18.25 6.15 -14.86
N PRO A 131 -18.07 7.42 -15.25
CA PRO A 131 -16.96 8.22 -14.76
C PRO A 131 -17.06 8.57 -13.26
N ILE A 132 -15.92 8.66 -12.57
CA ILE A 132 -15.85 9.28 -11.24
C ILE A 132 -16.25 10.77 -11.40
N PRO A 133 -17.29 11.28 -10.70
CA PRO A 133 -17.79 12.64 -10.91
C PRO A 133 -16.71 13.73 -10.77
N GLY A 134 -15.83 13.60 -9.78
CA GLY A 134 -14.72 14.54 -9.54
C GLY A 134 -13.58 14.51 -10.57
N CYS A 135 -13.67 13.63 -11.57
CA CYS A 135 -12.70 13.45 -12.64
C CYS A 135 -13.30 13.68 -14.04
N ALA A 136 -14.56 14.11 -14.13
CA ALA A 136 -15.29 14.26 -15.40
C ALA A 136 -14.68 15.30 -16.36
N GLN A 137 -13.82 16.20 -15.85
CA GLN A 137 -13.06 17.16 -16.65
C GLN A 137 -11.97 16.51 -17.52
N PHE A 138 -11.57 15.27 -17.21
CA PHE A 138 -10.58 14.53 -17.98
C PHE A 138 -11.27 13.57 -18.96
N PRO A 139 -10.77 13.39 -20.19
CA PRO A 139 -11.30 12.41 -21.11
C PRO A 139 -11.28 11.01 -20.49
N PHE A 140 -12.43 10.33 -20.47
CA PHE A 140 -12.55 9.00 -19.88
C PHE A 140 -11.54 8.03 -20.52
N GLY A 141 -10.81 7.28 -19.70
CA GLY A 141 -9.79 6.36 -20.15
C GLY A 141 -8.42 6.99 -20.49
N SER A 142 -8.25 8.31 -20.33
CA SER A 142 -6.94 8.95 -20.43
C SER A 142 -6.09 8.70 -19.17
N LEU A 143 -4.76 8.84 -19.28
CA LEU A 143 -3.87 8.78 -18.11
C LEU A 143 -4.22 9.83 -17.05
N ASP A 144 -4.66 11.03 -17.47
CA ASP A 144 -5.11 12.07 -16.53
C ASP A 144 -6.38 11.66 -15.78
N TYR A 145 -7.32 11.03 -16.48
CA TYR A 145 -8.51 10.45 -15.85
C TYR A 145 -8.14 9.35 -14.86
N TRP A 146 -7.24 8.42 -15.23
CA TRP A 146 -6.80 7.35 -14.33
C TRP A 146 -6.07 7.88 -13.11
N GLY A 147 -5.17 8.86 -13.28
CA GLY A 147 -4.46 9.52 -12.18
C GLY A 147 -5.42 10.24 -11.23
N CYS A 148 -6.44 10.92 -11.77
CA CYS A 148 -7.49 11.51 -10.94
C CYS A 148 -8.30 10.44 -10.20
N SER A 149 -8.74 9.38 -10.89
CA SER A 149 -9.55 8.32 -10.31
C SER A 149 -8.84 7.62 -9.15
N ALA A 150 -7.52 7.38 -9.29
CA ALA A 150 -6.70 6.79 -8.25
C ALA A 150 -6.79 7.58 -6.94
N ARG A 151 -6.85 8.92 -6.99
CA ARG A 151 -6.97 9.77 -5.78
C ARG A 151 -8.30 9.63 -5.06
N TYR A 152 -9.37 9.24 -5.75
CA TYR A 152 -10.70 9.05 -5.16
C TYR A 152 -10.95 7.64 -4.61
N ILE A 153 -10.27 6.63 -5.15
CA ILE A 153 -10.56 5.21 -4.86
C ILE A 153 -9.43 4.48 -4.15
N THR A 154 -8.28 5.14 -3.96
CA THR A 154 -7.14 4.54 -3.25
C THR A 154 -7.49 4.26 -1.80
N THR A 155 -7.09 3.07 -1.33
CA THR A 155 -7.15 2.68 0.07
C THR A 155 -5.83 2.04 0.48
N GLN A 156 -5.63 1.82 1.78
CA GLN A 156 -4.44 1.16 2.30
C GLN A 156 -4.57 -0.37 2.26
N LEU A 157 -3.46 -1.07 2.02
CA LEU A 157 -3.35 -2.54 2.17
C LEU A 157 -2.67 -2.96 3.48
N HIS A 158 -2.78 -2.13 4.52
CA HIS A 158 -2.30 -2.45 5.88
C HIS A 158 -0.80 -2.79 5.98
N HIS A 159 0.05 -2.12 5.18
CA HIS A 159 1.50 -2.27 5.17
C HIS A 159 2.23 -1.10 5.84
N GLN A 160 1.71 -0.58 6.97
CA GLN A 160 2.35 0.52 7.67
C GLN A 160 3.72 0.08 8.22
N CYS A 161 4.76 0.86 7.92
CA CYS A 161 6.15 0.55 8.25
C CYS A 161 7.01 1.81 8.28
N CYS A 162 8.31 1.65 8.51
CA CYS A 162 9.34 2.71 8.36
C CYS A 162 9.27 3.90 9.32
N THR A 163 8.41 3.89 10.34
CA THR A 163 8.23 5.01 11.27
C THR A 163 9.35 5.18 12.31
N ASN A 164 10.13 4.12 12.59
CA ASN A 164 11.30 4.12 13.47
C ASN A 164 12.54 3.65 12.73
N LYS A 165 12.79 4.25 11.56
CA LYS A 165 13.82 3.87 10.58
C LYS A 165 15.14 3.42 11.21
N MET A 166 15.60 2.23 10.80
CA MET A 166 16.96 1.76 11.04
C MET A 166 17.94 2.47 10.12
N GLY A 167 19.08 2.93 10.65
CA GLY A 167 20.11 3.60 9.87
C GLY A 167 21.41 3.81 10.63
N PRO A 168 22.46 4.33 9.97
CA PRO A 168 23.70 4.72 10.64
C PRO A 168 23.45 5.94 11.55
N SER A 169 24.34 6.17 12.52
CA SER A 169 24.26 7.34 13.41
C SER A 169 24.45 8.68 12.70
N THR A 170 24.91 8.66 11.45
CA THR A 170 25.05 9.82 10.57
C THR A 170 23.76 10.14 9.79
N ASP A 171 22.77 9.24 9.78
CA ASP A 171 21.46 9.51 9.19
C ASP A 171 20.57 10.22 10.22
N PRO A 172 20.22 11.51 10.02
CA PRO A 172 19.40 12.25 10.97
C PRO A 172 17.97 11.71 11.09
N GLY A 173 17.51 10.87 10.14
CA GLY A 173 16.22 10.20 10.20
C GLY A 173 16.25 8.84 10.90
N ALA A 174 17.42 8.35 11.32
CA ALA A 174 17.54 7.06 11.98
C ALA A 174 17.10 7.12 13.45
N VAL A 175 16.24 6.17 13.85
CA VAL A 175 15.76 6.00 15.23
C VAL A 175 16.47 4.84 15.91
N VAL A 176 16.77 3.78 15.15
CA VAL A 176 17.50 2.61 15.65
C VAL A 176 18.77 2.35 14.84
N ASP A 177 19.77 1.78 15.51
CA ASP A 177 21.00 1.33 14.87
C ASP A 177 20.81 -0.04 14.16
N PRO A 178 21.82 -0.55 13.42
CA PRO A 178 21.75 -1.87 12.77
C PRO A 178 21.57 -3.06 13.72
N SER A 179 21.72 -2.85 15.03
CA SER A 179 21.39 -3.82 16.08
C SER A 179 19.99 -3.58 16.65
N LEU A 180 19.15 -2.76 16.03
CA LEU A 180 17.79 -2.43 16.46
C LEU A 180 17.72 -1.70 17.82
N ARG A 181 18.83 -1.13 18.30
CA ARG A 181 18.87 -0.37 19.56
C ARG A 181 18.46 1.08 19.30
N VAL A 182 17.63 1.62 20.18
CA VAL A 182 17.18 3.01 20.07
C VAL A 182 18.33 3.96 20.40
N TYR A 183 18.61 4.90 19.50
CA TYR A 183 19.63 5.91 19.74
C TYR A 183 19.31 6.75 20.98
N GLY A 184 20.31 6.95 21.84
CA GLY A 184 20.18 7.75 23.07
C GLY A 184 19.45 7.07 24.23
N VAL A 185 18.99 5.82 24.09
CA VAL A 185 18.27 5.09 25.15
C VAL A 185 18.94 3.74 25.41
N SER A 186 19.32 3.48 26.67
CA SER A 186 19.89 2.19 27.07
C SER A 186 18.80 1.16 27.35
N GLY A 187 19.05 -0.09 26.96
CA GLY A 187 18.15 -1.22 27.26
C GLY A 187 16.85 -1.26 26.44
N LEU A 188 16.72 -0.44 25.40
CA LEU A 188 15.52 -0.38 24.54
C LEU A 188 15.84 -0.76 23.09
N ARG A 189 14.97 -1.58 22.50
CA ARG A 189 14.99 -1.94 21.07
C ARG A 189 13.59 -1.82 20.46
N VAL A 190 13.54 -1.64 19.15
CA VAL A 190 12.30 -1.74 18.36
C VAL A 190 12.47 -2.89 17.38
N ILE A 191 11.52 -3.84 17.36
CA ILE A 191 11.65 -5.10 16.60
C ILE A 191 10.33 -5.39 15.88
N ASP A 192 9.98 -4.52 14.95
CA ASP A 192 8.79 -4.63 14.10
C ASP A 192 9.05 -3.94 12.75
N THR A 193 8.05 -3.87 11.87
CA THR A 193 8.17 -3.24 10.54
C THR A 193 8.48 -1.74 10.58
N SER A 194 8.34 -1.06 11.72
CA SER A 194 8.68 0.35 11.84
C SER A 194 10.17 0.62 11.61
N VAL A 195 11.04 -0.37 11.86
CA VAL A 195 12.50 -0.22 11.68
C VAL A 195 12.96 -0.32 10.24
N MET A 196 12.09 -0.73 9.32
CA MET A 196 12.44 -0.86 7.91
C MET A 196 12.93 0.49 7.36
N PRO A 197 14.12 0.57 6.73
CA PRO A 197 14.62 1.84 6.19
C PRO A 197 13.78 2.39 5.03
N VAL A 198 13.20 1.48 4.27
CA VAL A 198 12.27 1.69 3.16
C VAL A 198 11.36 0.46 3.10
N ILE A 199 10.14 0.61 2.58
CA ILE A 199 9.23 -0.51 2.38
C ILE A 199 9.84 -1.54 1.43
N THR A 200 9.63 -2.82 1.71
CA THR A 200 10.01 -3.93 0.83
C THR A 200 8.98 -4.09 -0.27
N GLY A 201 9.41 -4.54 -1.46
CA GLY A 201 8.48 -4.80 -2.57
C GLY A 201 7.68 -6.08 -2.33
N GLY A 202 6.58 -5.97 -1.58
CA GLY A 202 5.66 -7.08 -1.31
C GLY A 202 4.90 -6.89 0.00
N HIS A 203 4.25 -7.97 0.43
CA HIS A 203 3.46 -7.98 1.68
C HIS A 203 4.37 -8.03 2.90
N THR A 204 4.12 -7.15 3.88
CA THR A 204 5.08 -6.89 4.97
C THR A 204 5.17 -7.98 6.02
N MET A 205 4.26 -8.96 6.02
CA MET A 205 4.24 -10.06 6.99
C MET A 205 5.56 -10.84 7.02
N ALA A 206 6.09 -11.22 5.85
CA ALA A 206 7.36 -11.95 5.77
C ALA A 206 8.53 -11.11 6.30
N THR A 207 8.52 -9.80 6.01
CA THR A 207 9.55 -8.87 6.53
C THR A 207 9.42 -8.71 8.06
N ALA A 208 8.20 -8.67 8.60
CA ALA A 208 7.96 -8.62 10.04
C ALA A 208 8.55 -9.85 10.74
N TYR A 209 8.30 -11.06 10.22
CA TYR A 209 8.91 -12.29 10.77
C TYR A 209 10.44 -12.26 10.69
N MET A 210 11.00 -11.84 9.57
CA MET A 210 12.46 -11.74 9.41
C MET A 210 13.08 -10.79 10.44
N ILE A 211 12.47 -9.63 10.66
CA ILE A 211 12.92 -8.66 11.68
C ILE A 211 12.82 -9.27 13.09
N ALA A 212 11.71 -9.95 13.39
CA ALA A 212 11.50 -10.60 14.69
C ALA A 212 12.54 -11.69 14.97
N GLU A 213 12.80 -12.58 14.01
CA GLU A 213 13.82 -13.63 14.12
C GLU A 213 15.21 -13.03 14.34
N LYS A 214 15.59 -12.04 13.51
CA LYS A 214 16.89 -11.38 13.66
C LYS A 214 17.00 -10.64 15.00
N GLY A 215 15.95 -9.96 15.44
CA GLY A 215 15.90 -9.27 16.72
C GLY A 215 16.04 -10.22 17.91
N SER A 216 15.41 -11.40 17.84
CA SER A 216 15.54 -12.46 18.83
C SER A 216 17.00 -12.93 18.96
N ASP A 217 17.68 -13.16 17.84
CA ASP A 217 19.09 -13.55 17.84
C ASP A 217 20.01 -12.46 18.40
N LEU A 218 19.78 -11.19 18.05
CA LEU A 218 20.55 -10.06 18.59
C LEU A 218 20.40 -9.92 20.12
N ILE A 219 19.23 -10.25 20.66
CA ILE A 219 18.99 -10.26 22.11
C ILE A 219 19.72 -11.44 22.76
N LYS A 220 19.61 -12.64 22.19
CA LYS A 220 20.31 -13.85 22.67
C LYS A 220 21.82 -13.65 22.68
N GLU A 221 22.39 -13.12 21.60
CA GLU A 221 23.82 -12.84 21.46
C GLU A 221 24.30 -11.87 22.54
N MET A 222 23.58 -10.76 22.75
CA MET A 222 23.88 -9.80 23.81
C MET A 222 23.82 -10.45 25.20
N TRP A 223 22.81 -11.27 25.48
CA TRP A 223 22.63 -11.91 26.78
C TRP A 223 23.71 -12.95 27.07
N LEU A 224 24.01 -13.81 26.10
CA LEU A 224 24.99 -14.88 26.23
C LEU A 224 26.40 -14.31 26.34
N SER A 225 26.76 -13.31 25.52
CA SER A 225 28.07 -12.65 25.62
C SER A 225 28.30 -12.01 26.99
N GLN A 226 27.29 -11.37 27.59
CA GLN A 226 27.41 -10.81 28.94
C GLN A 226 27.60 -11.85 30.04
N ARG A 227 27.14 -13.10 29.84
CA ARG A 227 27.34 -14.20 30.80
C ARG A 227 28.73 -14.83 30.73
N PHE A 228 29.44 -14.71 29.61
CA PHE A 228 30.80 -15.25 29.49
C PHE A 228 31.88 -14.31 30.04
N PHE A 229 31.53 -13.05 30.35
CA PHE A 229 32.45 -12.06 30.93
C PHE A 229 32.10 -11.69 32.39
N LYS A 230 31.27 -12.49 33.07
CA LYS A 230 31.06 -12.48 34.52
C LYS A 230 31.50 -13.82 35.11
#